data_AF-A0A3B0X928-F1
#
_entry.id   AF-A0A3B0X928-F1
#
_cell.length_a   1.000
_cell.length_b   1.000
_cell.length_c   1.000
_cell.angle_alpha   90.00
_cell.angle_beta   90.00
_cell.angle_gamma   90.00
#
_symmetry.space_group_name_H-M   'P 1'
#
loop_
_entity.id
_entity.type
_entity.pdbx_description
1 polymer ?
#
loop_
_entity_poly.entity_id
_entity_poly.type
_entity_poly.pdbx_seq_one_letter_code
_entity_poly.pdbx_strand_id
1 'polypeptide(L)' 'MQRSQIIVYVVIKYYLLLEIEMAVQQNRKTRSRRGMRRSHDALTTAALSVESTTGETHLRHHVSPDGYFKGRKIAPASGS' A
#
# COMPACT_ATOMS: atom_id res chain seq x y z
N MET A 1 55.82 18.45 1.02
CA MET A 1 54.49 17.87 0.75
C MET A 1 53.53 18.40 1.81
N GLN A 2 52.23 18.52 1.51
CA GLN A 2 51.15 18.50 2.52
C GLN A 2 50.36 19.77 2.91
N ARG A 3 50.76 21.04 2.76
CA ARG A 3 49.85 22.14 3.22
C ARG A 3 48.63 22.36 2.33
N SER A 4 48.85 22.46 1.02
CA SER A 4 47.76 22.53 0.03
C SER A 4 46.96 21.23 -0.03
N GLN A 5 47.62 20.07 0.13
CA GLN A 5 46.96 18.76 0.15
C GLN A 5 46.10 18.55 1.40
N ILE A 6 46.51 19.06 2.57
CA ILE A 6 45.69 19.04 3.79
C ILE A 6 44.45 19.91 3.61
N ILE A 7 44.58 21.12 3.07
CA ILE A 7 43.44 22.01 2.85
C ILE A 7 42.46 21.37 1.85
N VAL A 8 42.96 20.86 0.72
CA VAL A 8 42.11 20.18 -0.29
C VAL A 8 41.44 18.94 0.30
N TYR A 9 42.15 18.14 1.11
CA TYR A 9 41.56 16.98 1.79
C TYR A 9 40.48 17.38 2.81
N VAL A 10 40.72 18.41 3.62
CA VAL A 10 39.76 18.90 4.63
C VAL A 10 38.54 19.49 3.97
N VAL A 11 38.71 20.28 2.90
CA VAL A 11 37.63 20.87 2.08
C VAL A 11 36.80 19.75 1.43
N ILE A 12 37.43 18.82 0.70
CA ILE A 12 36.72 17.70 0.06
C ILE A 12 36.01 16.81 1.08
N LYS A 13 36.63 16.51 2.24
CA LYS A 13 35.95 15.76 3.31
C LYS A 13 34.81 16.54 3.95
N TYR A 14 34.94 17.85 4.15
CA TYR A 14 33.86 18.69 4.69
C TYR A 14 32.66 18.72 3.73
N TYR A 15 32.90 18.83 2.41
CA TYR A 15 31.81 18.80 1.42
C TYR A 15 31.23 17.39 1.22
N LEU A 16 32.04 16.33 1.28
CA LEU A 16 31.58 14.94 1.14
C LEU A 16 30.86 14.42 2.40
N LEU A 17 31.19 14.90 3.61
CA LEU A 17 30.47 14.53 4.84
C LEU A 17 29.17 15.32 5.07
N LEU A 18 29.04 16.51 4.47
CA LEU A 18 27.87 17.37 4.67
C LEU A 18 26.65 16.95 3.80
N GLU A 19 26.85 16.14 2.75
CA GLU A 19 25.80 15.77 1.78
C GLU A 19 25.16 14.38 1.98
N ILE A 20 25.61 13.59 2.95
CA ILE A 20 25.14 12.20 3.16
C ILE A 20 24.54 11.97 4.55
N GLU A 21 23.79 12.96 5.05
CA GLU A 21 22.81 12.86 6.15
C GLU A 21 21.55 12.05 5.75
N MET A 22 21.68 11.16 4.77
CA MET A 22 20.59 10.32 4.29
C MET A 22 20.61 9.00 5.05
N ALA A 23 19.53 8.70 5.77
CA ALA A 23 19.35 7.42 6.45
C ALA A 23 19.35 6.27 5.42
N VAL A 24 20.44 5.52 5.38
CA VAL A 24 20.62 4.38 4.47
C VAL A 24 20.70 3.08 5.27
N GLN A 25 20.07 2.02 4.76
CA GLN A 25 20.21 0.70 5.37
C GLN A 25 21.65 0.20 5.19
N GLN A 26 22.29 -0.25 6.28
CA GLN A 26 23.61 -0.87 6.19
C GLN A 26 23.54 -2.29 5.60
N ASN A 27 22.52 -3.06 5.99
CA ASN A 27 22.39 -4.48 5.64
C ASN A 27 21.08 -4.78 4.91
N ARG A 28 21.15 -5.75 3.98
CA ARG A 28 19.97 -6.30 3.29
C ARG A 28 19.07 -7.01 4.31
N LYS A 29 17.77 -6.70 4.30
CA LYS A 29 16.78 -7.41 5.12
C LYS A 29 16.62 -8.85 4.60
N THR A 30 16.62 -9.83 5.51
CA THR A 30 16.44 -11.25 5.18
C THR A 30 15.09 -11.53 4.54
N ARG A 31 14.99 -12.62 3.75
CA ARG A 31 13.72 -13.03 3.11
C ARG A 31 12.62 -13.26 4.15
N SER A 32 12.95 -13.87 5.29
CA SER A 32 12.02 -14.09 6.41
C SER A 32 11.48 -12.78 6.99
N ARG A 33 12.34 -11.78 7.29
CA ARG A 33 11.90 -10.47 7.79
C ARG A 33 11.03 -9.73 6.77
N ARG A 34 11.32 -9.85 5.47
CA ARG A 34 10.45 -9.30 4.41
C ARG A 34 9.10 -10.01 4.38
N GLY A 35 9.08 -11.33 4.49
CA GLY A 35 7.87 -12.15 4.52
C GLY A 35 6.97 -11.83 5.71
N MET A 36 7.53 -11.76 6.92
CA MET A 36 6.81 -11.37 8.13
C MET A 36 6.28 -9.94 8.06
N ARG A 37 7.01 -9.01 7.45
CA ARG A 37 6.48 -7.66 7.24
C ARG A 37 5.27 -7.68 6.30
N ARG A 38 5.33 -8.48 5.23
CA ARG A 38 4.27 -8.59 4.21
C ARG A 38 3.17 -9.59 4.58
N SER A 39 3.22 -10.26 5.73
CA SER A 39 2.20 -11.26 6.10
C SER A 39 0.82 -10.63 6.33
N HIS A 40 0.79 -9.32 6.57
CA HIS A 40 -0.44 -8.55 6.75
C HIS A 40 -0.94 -7.89 5.45
N ASP A 41 -0.17 -7.96 4.34
CA ASP A 41 -0.49 -7.28 3.08
C ASP A 41 -1.46 -8.09 2.19
N ALA A 42 -2.19 -9.05 2.76
CA ALA A 42 -3.16 -9.84 2.01
C ALA A 42 -4.45 -9.05 1.78
N LEU A 43 -4.95 -9.07 0.54
CA LEU A 43 -6.27 -8.51 0.23
C LEU A 43 -7.37 -9.41 0.81
N THR A 44 -8.38 -8.80 1.42
CA THR A 44 -9.56 -9.50 1.92
C THR A 44 -10.64 -9.55 0.84
N THR A 45 -11.35 -10.66 0.76
CA THR A 45 -12.51 -10.80 -0.13
C THR A 45 -13.71 -10.06 0.47
N ALA A 46 -14.51 -9.45 -0.39
CA ALA A 46 -15.75 -8.82 0.03
C ALA A 46 -16.79 -9.90 0.40
N ALA A 47 -17.61 -9.63 1.40
CA ALA A 47 -18.68 -10.52 1.80
C ALA A 47 -19.88 -10.34 0.86
N LEU A 48 -20.09 -11.33 -0.01
CA LEU A 48 -21.18 -11.33 -0.99
C LEU A 48 -22.39 -12.11 -0.47
N SER A 49 -23.58 -11.66 -0.84
CA SER A 49 -24.88 -12.29 -0.59
C SER A 49 -25.62 -12.43 -1.91
N VAL A 50 -26.55 -13.37 -1.98
CA VAL A 50 -27.47 -13.52 -3.12
C VAL A 50 -28.79 -12.85 -2.76
N GLU A 51 -29.32 -12.02 -3.66
CA GLU A 51 -30.64 -11.40 -3.49
C GLU A 51 -31.74 -12.44 -3.75
N SER A 52 -32.78 -12.45 -2.92
CA SER A 52 -33.78 -13.54 -2.93
C SER A 52 -34.75 -13.47 -4.10
N THR A 53 -34.99 -12.28 -4.65
CA THR A 53 -35.97 -12.06 -5.73
C THR A 53 -35.34 -12.17 -7.11
N THR A 54 -34.15 -11.59 -7.32
CA THR A 54 -33.47 -11.55 -8.64
C THR A 54 -32.39 -12.61 -8.78
N GLY A 55 -31.88 -13.17 -7.69
CA GLY A 55 -30.79 -14.15 -7.71
C GLY A 55 -29.41 -13.54 -7.97
N GLU A 56 -29.28 -12.22 -8.01
CA GLU A 56 -28.01 -11.54 -8.24
C GLU A 56 -27.11 -11.53 -7.01
N THR A 57 -25.79 -11.44 -7.23
CA THR A 57 -24.82 -11.26 -6.14
C THR A 57 -24.67 -9.78 -5.79
N HIS A 58 -24.80 -9.46 -4.52
CA HIS A 58 -24.66 -8.10 -4.00
C HIS A 58 -23.79 -8.11 -2.73
N LEU A 59 -23.23 -6.94 -2.38
CA LEU A 59 -22.53 -6.78 -1.11
C LEU A 59 -23.52 -6.96 0.05
N ARG A 60 -23.09 -7.65 1.10
CA ARG A 60 -23.93 -7.80 2.31
C ARG A 60 -24.37 -6.43 2.82
N HIS A 61 -25.67 -6.31 3.09
CA HIS A 61 -26.33 -5.08 3.55
C HIS A 61 -26.39 -3.92 2.54
N HIS A 62 -26.01 -4.15 1.29
CA HIS A 62 -26.16 -3.18 0.21
C HIS A 62 -27.33 -3.57 -0.68
N VAL A 63 -27.86 -2.57 -1.39
CA VAL A 63 -28.85 -2.76 -2.45
C VAL A 63 -28.18 -3.47 -3.64
N SER A 64 -28.87 -4.44 -4.25
CA SER A 64 -28.44 -5.10 -5.49
C SER A 64 -28.35 -4.09 -6.65
N PRO A 65 -27.53 -4.35 -7.69
CA PRO A 65 -27.44 -3.52 -8.88
C PRO A 65 -28.81 -3.20 -9.53
N ASP A 66 -29.73 -4.18 -9.51
CA ASP A 66 -31.10 -4.04 -10.00
C ASP A 66 -32.01 -3.18 -9.10
N GLY A 67 -31.50 -2.69 -7.98
CA GLY A 67 -32.21 -1.83 -7.04
C GLY A 67 -33.03 -2.59 -5.98
N TYR A 68 -32.77 -3.88 -5.77
CA TYR A 68 -33.48 -4.71 -4.79
C TYR A 68 -32.74 -4.81 -3.45
N PHE A 69 -33.48 -4.83 -2.35
CA PHE A 69 -32.96 -5.16 -1.02
C PHE A 69 -34.03 -5.82 -0.18
N LYS A 70 -33.72 -7.01 0.37
CA LYS A 70 -34.67 -7.81 1.16
C LYS A 70 -35.97 -8.06 0.39
N GLY A 71 -35.87 -8.39 -0.89
CA GLY A 71 -37.00 -8.69 -1.78
C GLY A 71 -37.91 -7.51 -2.15
N ARG A 72 -37.53 -6.27 -1.85
CA ARG A 72 -38.27 -5.06 -2.26
C ARG A 72 -37.41 -4.21 -3.20
N LYS A 73 -38.03 -3.62 -4.22
CA LYS A 73 -37.37 -2.65 -5.10
C LYS A 73 -37.32 -1.30 -4.41
N ILE A 74 -36.11 -0.81 -4.12
CA ILE A 74 -35.86 0.42 -3.37
C ILE A 74 -35.30 1.53 -4.28
N ALA A 75 -34.61 1.16 -5.36
CA ALA A 75 -34.05 2.10 -6.33
C ALA A 75 -34.46 1.73 -7.77
N PRO A 76 -34.51 2.71 -8.69
CA PRO A 76 -34.39 2.40 -10.11
C PRO A 76 -33.06 1.67 -10.34
N ALA A 77 -33.02 0.72 -11.29
CA ALA A 77 -31.81 -0.04 -11.58
C ALA A 77 -30.68 0.95 -11.90
N SER A 78 -29.65 0.96 -11.06
CA SER A 78 -28.47 1.79 -11.26
C SER A 78 -27.54 1.01 -12.17
N GLY A 79 -27.88 0.97 -13.45
CA GLY A 79 -27.01 0.39 -14.47
C GLY A 79 -25.67 1.11 -14.49
N SER A 80 -24.60 0.32 -14.51
CA SER A 80 -23.26 0.69 -14.97
C SER A 80 -23.21 0.75 -16.49
#